data_AF-A0AAJ1X8G5-F1
#
_entry.id   AF-A0AAJ1X8G5-F1
#
_cell.length_a   1.000
_cell.length_b   1.000
_cell.length_c   1.000
_cell.angle_alpha   90.00
_cell.angle_beta   90.00
_cell.angle_gamma   90.00
#
_symmetry.space_group_name_H-M   'P 1'
#
loop_
_entity.id
_entity.type
_entity.pdbx_description
1 polymer ?
#
loop_
_entity_poly.entity_id
_entity_poly.type
_entity_poly.pdbx_seq_one_letter_code
_entity_poly.pdbx_strand_id
1 'polypeptide(L)' 'MNALDARLLAAHAVGDAHALAPLYREAAAQAKDDTARGFYLTHALVFALEAGIPEAEEIAAQLRRMGRL' A
#
# COMPACT_ATOMS: atom_id res chain seq x y z
N MET A 1 -13.16 -7.91 11.22
CA MET A 1 -11.76 -8.08 10.78
C MET A 1 -11.77 -9.02 9.60
N ASN A 2 -11.47 -8.54 8.41
CA ASN A 2 -11.43 -9.37 7.21
C ASN A 2 -10.04 -10.07 7.07
N ALA A 3 -9.90 -10.97 6.10
CA ALA A 3 -8.65 -11.70 5.88
C ALA A 3 -7.45 -10.77 5.54
N LEU A 4 -7.71 -9.64 4.87
CA LEU A 4 -6.68 -8.64 4.54
C LEU A 4 -6.24 -7.85 5.79
N ASP A 5 -7.16 -7.45 6.66
CA ASP A 5 -6.86 -6.77 7.93
C ASP A 5 -5.95 -7.64 8.80
N ALA A 6 -6.22 -8.95 8.88
CA ALA A 6 -5.42 -9.88 9.66
C ALA A 6 -3.99 -10.02 9.09
N ARG A 7 -3.84 -10.05 7.76
CA ARG A 7 -2.53 -10.08 7.09
C ARG A 7 -1.75 -8.78 7.30
N LEU A 8 -2.42 -7.62 7.21
CA LEU A 8 -1.82 -6.32 7.50
C LEU A 8 -1.31 -6.26 8.94
N LEU A 9 -2.14 -6.67 9.92
CA LEU A 9 -1.73 -6.70 11.33
C LEU A 9 -0.55 -7.64 11.58
N ALA A 10 -0.55 -8.84 10.97
CA ALA A 10 0.55 -9.79 11.11
C ALA A 10 1.86 -9.23 10.53
N ALA A 11 1.83 -8.62 9.35
CA ALA A 11 3.00 -8.02 8.72
C ALA A 11 3.53 -6.82 9.53
N HIS A 12 2.65 -5.98 10.05
CA HIS A 12 3.02 -4.88 10.96
C HIS A 12 3.68 -5.39 12.25
N ALA A 13 3.16 -6.47 12.84
CA ALA A 13 3.68 -7.03 14.09
C ALA A 13 5.14 -7.47 13.99
N VAL A 14 5.62 -7.82 12.80
CA VAL A 14 7.01 -8.24 12.54
C VAL A 14 7.82 -7.23 11.74
N GLY A 15 7.24 -6.08 11.37
CA GLY A 15 7.91 -5.05 10.57
C GLY A 15 8.23 -5.47 9.13
N ASP A 16 7.41 -6.33 8.52
CA ASP A 16 7.65 -6.86 7.18
C ASP A 16 7.19 -5.88 6.09
N ALA A 17 8.03 -4.88 5.79
CA ALA A 17 7.79 -3.89 4.75
C ALA A 17 7.55 -4.52 3.36
N HIS A 18 8.24 -5.64 3.06
CA HIS A 18 8.10 -6.34 1.78
C HIS A 18 6.71 -6.98 1.63
N ALA A 19 6.10 -7.46 2.72
CA ALA A 19 4.72 -7.91 2.73
C ALA A 19 3.71 -6.76 2.79
N LEU A 20 4.02 -5.68 3.52
CA LEU A 20 3.10 -4.55 3.70
C LEU A 20 2.79 -3.82 2.39
N ALA A 21 3.79 -3.60 1.54
CA ALA A 21 3.60 -2.90 0.26
C ALA A 21 2.49 -3.53 -0.63
N PRO A 22 2.53 -4.83 -0.99
CA PRO A 22 1.48 -5.45 -1.79
C PRO A 22 0.14 -5.56 -1.04
N LEU A 23 0.12 -5.71 0.29
CA LEU A 23 -1.12 -5.74 1.07
C LEU A 23 -1.85 -4.38 1.01
N TYR A 24 -1.12 -3.28 1.10
CA TYR A 24 -1.71 -1.96 0.96
C TYR A 24 -2.17 -1.66 -0.48
N ARG A 25 -1.49 -2.22 -1.51
CA ARG A 25 -2.02 -2.19 -2.89
C ARG A 25 -3.34 -2.95 -3.01
N GLU A 26 -3.46 -4.10 -2.35
CA GLU A 26 -4.71 -4.88 -2.31
C GLU A 26 -5.84 -4.08 -1.64
N ALA A 27 -5.55 -3.40 -0.52
CA ALA A 27 -6.50 -2.51 0.16
C ALA A 27 -6.92 -1.34 -0.73
N ALA A 28 -5.97 -0.74 -1.45
CA ALA A 28 -6.25 0.33 -2.42
C ALA A 28 -7.20 -0.13 -3.54
N ALA A 29 -7.04 -1.36 -4.03
CA ALA A 29 -7.92 -1.93 -5.05
C ALA A 29 -9.35 -2.20 -4.56
N GLN A 30 -9.53 -2.45 -3.26
CA GLN A 30 -10.83 -2.68 -2.61
C GLN A 30 -11.50 -1.39 -2.12
N ALA A 31 -10.79 -0.25 -2.18
CA ALA A 31 -11.30 1.04 -1.72
C ALA A 31 -12.48 1.52 -2.59
N LYS A 32 -13.50 2.06 -1.93
CA LYS A 32 -14.75 2.51 -2.59
C LYS A 32 -14.67 3.91 -3.17
N ASP A 33 -13.67 4.69 -2.77
CA ASP A 33 -13.46 6.06 -3.21
C ASP A 33 -11.98 6.39 -3.38
N ASP A 34 -11.72 7.45 -4.14
CA ASP A 34 -10.36 7.86 -4.51
C ASP A 34 -9.54 8.40 -3.33
N THR A 35 -10.19 8.86 -2.26
CA THR A 35 -9.51 9.32 -1.05
C THR A 35 -8.95 8.13 -0.28
N ALA A 36 -9.77 7.11 -0.03
CA ALA A 36 -9.36 5.85 0.59
C ALA A 36 -8.32 5.12 -0.27
N ARG A 37 -8.50 5.09 -1.60
CA ARG A 37 -7.50 4.52 -2.52
C ARG A 37 -6.16 5.24 -2.39
N GLY A 38 -6.17 6.58 -2.38
CA GLY A 38 -4.97 7.39 -2.22
C GLY A 38 -4.27 7.12 -0.89
N PHE A 39 -5.02 7.06 0.21
CA PHE A 39 -4.51 6.74 1.54
C PHE A 39 -3.75 5.41 1.57
N TYR A 40 -4.32 4.35 1.00
CA TYR A 40 -3.69 3.04 0.95
C TYR A 40 -2.49 3.00 0.00
N LEU A 41 -2.56 3.64 -1.17
CA LEU A 41 -1.42 3.71 -2.10
C LEU A 41 -0.24 4.49 -1.49
N THR A 42 -0.48 5.53 -0.70
CA THR A 42 0.60 6.23 0.00
C THR A 42 1.32 5.31 0.99
N HIS A 43 0.56 4.50 1.75
CA HIS A 43 1.18 3.49 2.63
C HIS A 43 1.94 2.43 1.82
N ALA A 44 1.36 1.95 0.73
CA ALA A 44 2.03 1.01 -0.16
C ALA A 44 3.36 1.57 -0.69
N LEU A 45 3.39 2.86 -1.06
CA LEU A 45 4.59 3.53 -1.54
C LEU A 45 5.66 3.61 -0.45
N VAL A 46 5.30 4.03 0.77
CA VAL A 46 6.24 4.11 1.90
C VAL A 46 6.90 2.76 2.15
N PHE A 47 6.12 1.69 2.27
CA PHE A 47 6.67 0.35 2.53
C PHE A 47 7.46 -0.21 1.33
N ALA A 48 7.08 0.13 0.09
CA ALA A 48 7.83 -0.27 -1.08
C ALA A 48 9.22 0.40 -1.13
N LEU A 49 9.29 1.69 -0.76
CA LEU A 49 10.55 2.42 -0.64
C LEU A 49 11.41 1.87 0.50
N GLU A 50 10.82 1.60 1.66
CA GLU A 50 11.52 0.99 2.81
C GLU A 50 12.08 -0.40 2.48
N ALA A 51 11.34 -1.21 1.73
CA ALA A 51 11.77 -2.53 1.27
C ALA A 51 12.74 -2.49 0.08
N GLY A 52 12.92 -1.33 -0.56
CA GLY A 52 13.77 -1.18 -1.75
C GLY A 52 13.28 -1.96 -2.97
N ILE A 53 11.97 -2.16 -3.10
CA ILE A 53 11.37 -2.98 -4.16
C ILE A 53 10.92 -2.11 -5.36
N PRO A 54 11.01 -2.63 -6.61
CA PRO A 54 10.74 -1.85 -7.82
C PRO A 54 9.28 -1.37 -7.94
N GLU A 55 8.35 -2.01 -7.24
CA GLU A 55 6.93 -1.65 -7.19
C GLU A 55 6.69 -0.22 -6.68
N ALA A 56 7.66 0.39 -5.98
CA ALA A 56 7.58 1.77 -5.54
C ALA A 56 7.32 2.74 -6.71
N GLU A 57 7.97 2.53 -7.86
CA GLU A 57 7.81 3.40 -9.03
C GLU A 57 6.41 3.28 -9.64
N GLU A 58 5.85 2.07 -9.70
CA GLU A 58 4.49 1.86 -10.19
C GLU A 58 3.46 2.55 -9.29
N ILE A 59 3.63 2.46 -7.98
CA ILE A 59 2.74 3.07 -6.99
C ILE A 59 2.86 4.61 -7.06
N ALA A 60 4.08 5.14 -7.16
CA ALA A 60 4.31 6.57 -7.33
C ALA A 60 3.66 7.11 -8.60
N ALA A 61 3.76 6.38 -9.72
CA ALA A 61 3.09 6.74 -10.97
C ALA A 61 1.55 6.74 -10.84
N GLN A 62 0.98 5.81 -10.06
CA GLN A 62 -0.46 5.82 -9.76
C GLN A 62 -0.86 7.04 -8.92
N LEU A 63 -0.11 7.37 -7.87
CA LEU A 63 -0.37 8.53 -7.01
C LEU A 63 -0.28 9.85 -7.77
N ARG A 64 0.70 10.01 -8.68
CA ARG A 64 0.82 11.19 -9.56
C ARG A 64 -0.41 11.35 -10.46
N ARG A 65 -0.89 10.25 -11.07
CA ARG A 65 -2.13 10.28 -11.88
C ARG A 65 -3.37 10.67 -11.07
N MET A 66 -3.36 10.39 -9.76
CA MET A 66 -4.41 10.81 -8.83
C MET A 66 -4.23 12.23 -8.29
N GLY A 67 -3.14 12.93 -8.64
CA GLY A 67 -2.81 14.26 -8.10
C GLY A 67 -2.45 14.25 -6.61
N ARG A 68 -1.88 13.14 -6.12
CA ARG A 68 -1.53 12.92 -4.71
C ARG A 68 -0.02 12.84 -4.44
N LEU A 69 0.79 12.96 -5.49
CA LEU A 69 2.25 13.05 -5.49
C LEU A 69 2.66 13.99 -6.63
#